data_AF-A0A430FIE9-F1
#
_entry.id   AF-A0A430FIE9-F1
#
_cell.length_a   1.000
_cell.length_b   1.000
_cell.length_c   1.000
_cell.angle_alpha   90.00
_cell.angle_beta   90.00
_cell.angle_gamma   90.00
#
_symmetry.space_group_name_H-M   'P 1'
#
loop_
_entity.id
_entity.type
_entity.pdbx_description
1 polymer ?
#
loop_
_entity_poly.entity_id
_entity_poly.type
_entity_poly.pdbx_seq_one_letter_code
_entity_poly.pdbx_strand_id
1 'polypeptide(L)'
;MSKAHSHAAAEPKALPLMLTQAIIAAGVMCVCEIICAPMIISMASGAFALIPWIAVACMLAVLFVLVLGFAFLWMADNLSHNFPERRAPICYAVIGGLSFGIWGGLLYPTFINSVLEPVGIDPISRGNLWAIVFNCVIIGLVSYLCAALFGRRLAQRRAAAITIGVVLLVVTVLGVFYLWRFYAMLY
;
A
#
# COMPACT_ATOMS: atom_id res chain seq x y z
N MET A 1 49.16 -18.73 -29.25
CA MET A 1 47.93 -19.17 -28.57
C MET A 1 47.50 -18.08 -27.60
N SER A 2 46.55 -17.24 -28.03
CA SER A 2 46.06 -16.08 -27.28
C SER A 2 45.02 -16.51 -26.24
N LYS A 3 45.29 -16.26 -24.95
CA LYS A 3 44.27 -16.23 -23.90
C LYS A 3 44.14 -14.78 -23.45
N ALA A 4 43.20 -14.07 -24.05
CA ALA A 4 42.81 -12.73 -23.64
C ALA A 4 41.28 -12.66 -23.51
N HIS A 5 40.85 -12.34 -22.29
CA HIS A 5 39.59 -11.74 -21.90
C HIS A 5 38.28 -12.49 -22.17
N SER A 6 37.73 -13.06 -21.08
CA SER A 6 36.37 -12.69 -20.67
C SER A 6 36.24 -12.88 -19.16
N HIS A 7 36.68 -11.87 -18.40
CA HIS A 7 36.09 -11.62 -17.10
C HIS A 7 34.65 -11.16 -17.39
N ALA A 8 33.72 -12.11 -17.44
CA ALA A 8 32.31 -11.81 -17.30
C ALA A 8 32.12 -11.26 -15.89
N ALA A 9 32.26 -9.94 -15.76
CA ALA A 9 31.87 -9.21 -14.57
C ALA A 9 30.45 -9.64 -14.24
N ALA A 10 30.25 -10.19 -13.04
CA ALA A 10 28.93 -10.45 -12.51
C ALA A 10 28.17 -9.13 -12.52
N GLU A 11 27.32 -8.90 -13.52
CA GLU A 11 26.37 -7.80 -13.50
C GLU A 11 25.63 -7.89 -12.16
N PRO A 12 25.59 -6.83 -11.35
CA PRO A 12 24.73 -6.83 -10.18
C PRO A 12 23.29 -6.94 -10.71
N LYS A 13 22.76 -8.17 -10.68
CA LYS A 13 21.43 -8.51 -11.20
C LYS A 13 20.39 -7.61 -10.51
N ALA A 14 19.98 -6.56 -11.22
CA ALA A 14 19.00 -5.61 -10.73
C ALA A 14 17.71 -6.35 -10.35
N LEU A 15 17.03 -5.87 -9.31
CA LEU A 15 15.77 -6.49 -8.89
C LEU A 15 14.69 -6.29 -9.99
N PRO A 16 13.72 -7.22 -10.10
CA PRO A 16 12.60 -7.05 -11.02
C PRO A 16 11.89 -5.71 -10.78
N LEU A 17 11.69 -4.92 -11.84
CA LEU A 17 11.13 -3.57 -11.73
C LEU A 17 9.76 -3.59 -11.03
N MET A 18 8.87 -4.49 -11.44
CA MET A 18 7.53 -4.62 -10.85
C MET A 18 7.58 -4.93 -9.35
N LEU A 19 8.53 -5.75 -8.90
CA LEU A 19 8.70 -6.02 -7.46
C LEU A 19 9.08 -4.74 -6.72
N THR A 20 10.02 -3.96 -7.26
CA THR A 20 10.43 -2.69 -6.61
C THR A 20 9.33 -1.63 -6.64
N GLN A 21 8.53 -1.58 -7.71
CA GLN A 21 7.34 -0.72 -7.78
C GLN A 21 6.31 -1.10 -6.73
N ALA A 22 6.04 -2.40 -6.54
CA ALA A 22 5.14 -2.90 -5.50
C ALA A 22 5.65 -2.54 -4.10
N ILE A 23 6.94 -2.73 -3.83
CA ILE A 23 7.56 -2.36 -2.53
C ILE A 23 7.39 -0.85 -2.27
N ILE A 24 7.61 0.00 -3.27
CA ILE A 24 7.40 1.45 -3.14
C ILE A 24 5.93 1.77 -2.90
N ALA A 25 5.02 1.19 -3.68
CA ALA A 25 3.59 1.43 -3.52
C ALA A 25 3.15 1.07 -2.11
N ALA A 26 3.48 -0.12 -1.62
CA ALA A 26 3.15 -0.55 -0.26
C ALA A 26 3.78 0.35 0.82
N GLY A 27 5.04 0.74 0.64
CA GLY A 27 5.75 1.64 1.56
C GLY A 27 5.11 3.02 1.64
N VAL A 28 4.80 3.62 0.50
CA VAL A 28 4.16 4.94 0.44
C VAL A 28 2.74 4.88 0.99
N MET A 29 1.97 3.82 0.67
CA MET A 29 0.65 3.62 1.26
C MET A 29 0.74 3.56 2.78
N CYS A 30 1.65 2.77 3.36
CA CYS A 30 1.83 2.70 4.81
C CYS A 30 2.14 4.06 5.43
N VAL A 31 3.04 4.84 4.82
CA VAL A 31 3.36 6.19 5.31
C VAL A 31 2.13 7.10 5.27
N CYS A 32 1.34 7.04 4.20
CA CYS A 32 0.12 7.83 4.11
C CYS A 32 -0.92 7.37 5.14
N GLU A 33 -1.10 6.07 5.37
CA GLU A 33 -2.01 5.54 6.39
C GLU A 33 -1.62 6.00 7.80
N ILE A 34 -0.32 6.04 8.11
CA ILE A 34 0.18 6.58 9.39
C ILE A 34 -0.24 8.04 9.57
N ILE A 35 -0.11 8.85 8.51
CA ILE A 35 -0.48 10.28 8.52
C ILE A 35 -2.01 10.45 8.60
N CYS A 36 -2.77 9.58 7.96
CA CYS A 36 -4.23 9.67 7.89
C CYS A 36 -4.96 8.98 9.05
N ALA A 37 -4.27 8.20 9.87
CA ALA A 37 -4.85 7.49 11.02
C ALA A 37 -5.64 8.39 12.00
N PRO A 38 -5.20 9.62 12.36
CA PRO A 38 -5.97 10.50 13.24
C PRO A 38 -7.35 10.88 12.68
N MET A 39 -7.46 11.00 11.35
CA MET A 39 -8.71 11.32 10.67
C MET A 39 -9.73 10.21 10.90
N ILE A 40 -9.34 8.95 10.68
CA ILE A 40 -10.24 7.80 10.86
C ILE A 40 -10.70 7.66 12.32
N ILE A 41 -9.78 7.83 13.27
CA ILE A 41 -10.10 7.74 14.71
C ILE A 41 -11.11 8.81 15.13
N SER A 42 -10.96 10.02 14.60
CA SER A 42 -11.90 11.12 14.85
C SER A 42 -13.30 10.78 14.32
N MET A 43 -13.38 10.06 13.21
CA MET A 43 -14.65 9.61 12.60
C MET A 43 -15.28 8.44 13.35
N ALA A 44 -14.48 7.64 14.04
CA ALA A 44 -14.90 6.52 14.87
C ALA A 44 -15.02 6.90 16.35
N SER A 45 -15.28 8.19 16.66
CA SER A 45 -15.50 8.73 18.02
C SER A 45 -14.42 8.37 19.06
N GLY A 46 -13.19 8.06 18.63
CA GLY A 46 -12.11 7.65 19.53
C GLY A 46 -12.18 6.19 20.01
N ALA A 47 -13.05 5.35 19.42
CA ALA A 47 -13.19 3.94 19.78
C ALA A 47 -11.91 3.11 19.55
N PHE A 48 -11.02 3.58 18.67
CA PHE A 48 -9.75 2.92 18.37
C PHE A 48 -8.57 3.64 18.99
N ALA A 49 -7.68 2.87 19.61
CA ALA A 49 -6.35 3.35 19.95
C ALA A 49 -5.52 3.60 18.68
N LEU A 50 -4.72 4.67 18.70
CA LEU A 50 -3.94 5.13 17.54
C LEU A 50 -2.97 4.08 17.00
N ILE A 51 -2.17 3.48 17.89
CA ILE A 51 -1.12 2.52 17.50
C ILE A 51 -1.72 1.24 16.87
N PRO A 52 -2.72 0.58 17.49
CA PRO A 52 -3.37 -0.57 16.86
C PRO A 52 -4.03 -0.25 15.53
N TRP A 53 -4.73 0.89 15.39
CA TRP A 53 -5.37 1.26 14.12
C TRP A 53 -4.34 1.47 13.00
N ILE A 54 -3.25 2.20 13.28
CA ILE A 54 -2.16 2.40 12.31
C ILE A 54 -1.63 1.06 11.80
N ALA A 55 -1.38 0.11 12.71
CA ALA A 55 -0.86 -1.20 12.33
C ALA A 55 -1.83 -1.98 11.44
N VAL A 56 -3.13 -1.96 11.74
CA VAL A 56 -4.17 -2.61 10.92
C VAL A 56 -4.31 -1.92 9.56
N ALA A 57 -4.33 -0.59 9.50
CA ALA A 57 -4.41 0.17 8.26
C ALA A 57 -3.21 -0.11 7.34
N CYS A 58 -1.98 -0.08 7.88
CA CYS A 58 -0.78 -0.47 7.13
C CYS A 58 -0.84 -1.92 6.66
N MET A 59 -1.36 -2.85 7.47
CA MET A 59 -1.55 -4.24 7.06
C MET A 59 -2.51 -4.34 5.86
N LEU A 60 -3.64 -3.64 5.87
CA LEU A 60 -4.60 -3.62 4.77
C LEU A 60 -4.02 -3.02 3.48
N ALA A 61 -3.18 -1.99 3.62
CA ALA A 61 -2.44 -1.42 2.50
C ALA A 61 -1.42 -2.41 1.90
N VAL A 62 -0.66 -3.11 2.74
CA VAL A 62 0.27 -4.15 2.25
C VAL A 62 -0.49 -5.30 1.61
N LEU A 63 -1.59 -5.74 2.22
CA LEU A 63 -2.44 -6.82 1.70
C LEU A 63 -2.99 -6.46 0.31
N PHE A 64 -3.43 -5.22 0.10
CA PHE A 64 -3.84 -4.72 -1.20
C PHE A 64 -2.75 -4.93 -2.26
N VAL A 65 -1.51 -4.51 -1.95
CA VAL A 65 -0.41 -4.62 -2.90
C VAL A 65 -0.03 -6.08 -3.16
N LEU A 66 -0.11 -6.94 -2.15
CA LEU A 66 0.15 -8.37 -2.29
C LEU A 66 -0.89 -9.09 -3.15
N VAL A 67 -2.18 -8.78 -2.97
CA VAL A 67 -3.28 -9.47 -3.66
C VAL A 67 -3.54 -8.89 -5.05
N LEU A 68 -3.63 -7.55 -5.17
CA LEU A 68 -4.06 -6.87 -6.38
C LEU A 68 -2.96 -5.98 -6.98
N GLY A 69 -1.96 -5.60 -6.19
CA GLY A 69 -0.98 -4.59 -6.59
C GLY A 69 -0.18 -4.95 -7.84
N PHE A 70 0.27 -6.20 -7.95
CA PHE A 70 0.98 -6.66 -9.15
C PHE A 70 0.11 -6.61 -10.42
N ALA A 71 -1.16 -6.99 -10.31
CA ALA A 71 -2.09 -6.95 -11.43
C ALA A 71 -2.37 -5.50 -11.88
N PHE A 72 -2.57 -4.59 -10.92
CA PHE A 72 -2.79 -3.18 -11.24
C PHE A 72 -1.54 -2.46 -11.74
N LEU A 73 -0.36 -2.79 -11.22
CA LEU A 73 0.90 -2.28 -11.76
C LEU A 73 1.13 -2.78 -13.18
N TRP A 74 0.80 -4.04 -13.48
CA TRP A 74 0.86 -4.58 -14.83
C TRP A 74 -0.15 -3.90 -15.77
N MET A 75 -1.39 -3.73 -15.32
CA MET A 75 -2.40 -2.99 -16.06
C MET A 75 -1.96 -1.55 -16.33
N ALA A 76 -1.34 -0.89 -15.35
CA ALA A 76 -0.82 0.46 -15.50
C ALA A 76 0.34 0.53 -16.48
N ASP A 77 1.26 -0.43 -16.43
CA ASP A 77 2.36 -0.52 -17.36
C ASP A 77 1.83 -0.70 -18.79
N ASN A 78 0.95 -1.69 -19.01
CA ASN A 78 0.36 -1.96 -20.31
C ASN A 78 -0.41 -0.75 -20.87
N LEU A 79 -1.20 -0.07 -20.03
CA LEU A 79 -1.96 1.10 -20.46
C LEU A 79 -1.05 2.30 -20.74
N SER A 80 0.05 2.45 -20.00
CA SER A 80 1.00 3.56 -20.17
C SER A 80 1.71 3.56 -21.52
N HIS A 81 1.81 2.41 -22.20
CA HIS A 81 2.36 2.30 -23.56
C HIS A 81 1.57 3.11 -24.60
N ASN A 82 0.28 3.37 -24.35
CA ASN A 82 -0.57 4.17 -25.23
C ASN A 82 -0.39 5.68 -25.05
N PHE A 83 0.43 6.11 -24.09
CA PHE A 83 0.60 7.51 -23.73
C PHE A 83 2.06 7.97 -23.91
N PRO A 84 2.29 9.27 -24.16
CA PRO A 84 3.65 9.80 -24.22
C PRO A 84 4.36 9.64 -22.86
N GLU A 85 5.68 9.48 -22.86
CA GLU A 85 6.50 9.22 -21.66
C GLU A 85 6.23 10.19 -20.50
N ARG A 86 5.89 11.45 -20.82
CA ARG A 86 5.54 12.47 -19.82
C ARG A 86 4.23 12.19 -19.06
N ARG A 87 3.28 11.47 -19.67
CA ARG A 87 1.97 11.15 -19.10
C ARG A 87 1.86 9.71 -18.59
N ALA A 88 2.81 8.84 -18.92
CA ALA A 88 2.91 7.48 -18.37
C ALA A 88 2.72 7.40 -16.85
N PRO A 89 3.36 8.24 -16.00
CA PRO A 89 3.17 8.14 -14.54
C PRO A 89 1.76 8.54 -14.07
N ILE A 90 1.00 9.29 -14.87
CA ILE A 90 -0.39 9.65 -14.55
C ILE A 90 -1.29 8.42 -14.66
N CYS A 91 -1.04 7.53 -15.63
CA CYS A 91 -1.80 6.28 -15.77
C CYS A 91 -1.66 5.40 -14.52
N TYR A 92 -0.43 5.28 -14.02
CA TYR A 92 -0.15 4.59 -12.77
C TYR A 92 -0.92 5.20 -11.60
N ALA A 93 -0.86 6.53 -11.46
CA ALA A 93 -1.57 7.25 -10.41
C ALA A 93 -3.09 6.97 -10.47
N VAL A 94 -3.72 7.14 -11.63
CA VAL A 94 -5.18 6.96 -11.79
C VAL A 94 -5.60 5.53 -11.44
N ILE A 95 -4.86 4.53 -11.92
CA ILE A 95 -5.15 3.13 -11.62
C ILE A 95 -4.98 2.85 -10.12
N GLY A 96 -3.90 3.33 -9.51
CA GLY A 96 -3.68 3.21 -8.06
C GLY A 96 -4.78 3.87 -7.24
N GLY A 97 -5.22 5.07 -7.63
CA GLY A 97 -6.28 5.80 -6.95
C GLY A 97 -7.62 5.08 -7.01
N LEU A 98 -8.04 4.63 -8.19
CA LEU A 98 -9.31 3.92 -8.35
C LEU A 98 -9.31 2.58 -7.61
N SER A 99 -8.23 1.80 -7.76
CA SER A 99 -8.12 0.48 -7.15
C SER A 99 -8.07 0.56 -5.62
N PHE A 100 -7.20 1.40 -5.04
CA PHE A 100 -7.11 1.54 -3.60
C PHE A 100 -8.33 2.26 -3.00
N GLY A 101 -8.96 3.17 -3.75
CA GLY A 101 -10.24 3.78 -3.37
C GLY A 101 -11.36 2.75 -3.20
N ILE A 102 -11.50 1.81 -4.14
CA ILE A 102 -12.47 0.72 -4.04
C ILE A 102 -12.11 -0.22 -2.88
N TRP A 103 -10.83 -0.60 -2.77
CA TRP A 103 -10.35 -1.48 -1.71
C TRP A 103 -10.61 -0.90 -0.31
N GLY A 104 -10.19 0.34 -0.08
CA GLY A 104 -10.39 1.03 1.19
C GLY A 104 -11.87 1.29 1.48
N GLY A 105 -12.65 1.68 0.47
CA GLY A 105 -14.09 1.88 0.59
C GLY A 105 -14.86 0.64 1.00
N LEU A 106 -14.39 -0.56 0.65
CA LEU A 106 -14.99 -1.81 1.05
C LEU A 106 -14.46 -2.28 2.42
N LEU A 107 -13.15 -2.35 2.60
CA LEU A 107 -12.58 -3.00 3.78
C LEU A 107 -12.57 -2.11 5.02
N TYR A 108 -12.27 -0.81 4.89
CA TYR A 108 -12.12 0.04 6.09
C TYR A 108 -13.43 0.15 6.87
N PRO A 109 -14.60 0.42 6.23
CA PRO A 109 -15.86 0.41 6.94
C PRO A 109 -16.20 -0.97 7.51
N THR A 110 -15.91 -2.06 6.80
CA THR A 110 -16.17 -3.41 7.30
C THR A 110 -15.36 -3.71 8.56
N PHE A 111 -14.06 -3.38 8.60
CA PHE A 111 -13.22 -3.58 9.78
C PHE A 111 -13.56 -2.63 10.93
N ILE A 112 -13.97 -1.40 10.62
CA ILE A 112 -14.37 -0.45 11.66
C ILE A 112 -15.70 -0.88 12.26
N ASN A 113 -16.71 -1.16 11.43
CA ASN A 113 -18.03 -1.56 11.89
C ASN A 113 -18.01 -2.91 12.62
N SER A 114 -17.15 -3.85 12.22
CA SER A 114 -16.99 -5.14 12.94
C SER A 114 -16.49 -4.98 14.37
N VAL A 115 -15.86 -3.84 14.71
CA VAL A 115 -15.42 -3.50 16.06
C VAL A 115 -16.42 -2.59 16.76
N LEU A 116 -17.08 -1.67 16.06
CA LEU A 116 -18.05 -0.74 16.64
C LEU A 116 -19.38 -1.42 17.02
N GLU A 117 -19.90 -2.29 16.15
CA GLU A 117 -21.22 -2.92 16.35
C GLU A 117 -21.29 -3.80 17.62
N PRO A 118 -20.30 -4.66 17.93
CA PRO A 118 -20.33 -5.45 19.18
C PRO A 118 -20.27 -4.59 20.45
N VAL A 119 -19.76 -3.36 20.37
CA VAL A 119 -19.64 -2.43 21.51
C VAL A 119 -20.89 -1.53 21.61
N GLY A 120 -21.86 -1.67 20.70
CA GLY A 120 -23.09 -0.89 20.69
C GLY A 120 -22.90 0.56 20.21
N ILE A 121 -21.81 0.85 19.50
CA ILE A 121 -21.56 2.16 18.88
C ILE A 121 -22.14 2.14 17.46
N ASP A 122 -22.85 3.21 17.08
CA ASP A 122 -23.44 3.32 15.76
C ASP A 122 -22.38 3.18 14.64
N PRO A 123 -22.72 2.47 13.55
CA PRO A 123 -21.81 2.27 12.43
C PRO A 123 -21.49 3.58 11.72
N ILE A 124 -20.40 3.59 10.95
CA ILE A 124 -19.94 4.76 10.21
C ILE A 124 -21.06 5.32 9.30
N SER A 125 -21.34 6.62 9.43
CA SER A 125 -22.31 7.33 8.59
C SER A 125 -21.91 7.35 7.11
N ARG A 126 -22.90 7.49 6.21
CA ARG A 126 -22.64 7.60 4.75
C ARG A 126 -21.70 8.75 4.39
N GLY A 127 -21.74 9.87 5.13
CA GLY A 127 -20.84 11.01 4.89
C GLY A 127 -19.38 10.67 5.24
N ASN A 128 -19.19 9.94 6.34
CA ASN A 128 -17.87 9.48 6.76
C ASN A 128 -17.30 8.43 5.79
N LEU A 129 -18.14 7.57 5.21
CA LEU A 129 -17.72 6.63 4.17
C LEU A 129 -17.05 7.32 2.98
N TRP A 130 -17.64 8.41 2.46
CA TRP A 130 -17.08 9.14 1.32
C TRP A 130 -15.73 9.80 1.65
N ALA A 131 -15.54 10.26 2.89
CA ALA A 131 -14.27 10.80 3.33
C ALA A 131 -13.17 9.71 3.38
N ILE A 132 -13.50 8.49 3.81
CA ILE A 132 -12.59 7.33 3.76
C ILE A 132 -12.21 7.02 2.33
N VAL A 133 -13.20 6.87 1.44
CA VAL A 133 -12.96 6.56 0.01
C VAL A 133 -12.08 7.62 -0.62
N PHE A 134 -12.38 8.90 -0.42
CA PHE A 134 -11.58 10.00 -0.96
C PHE A 134 -10.14 9.98 -0.46
N ASN A 135 -9.95 9.71 0.82
CA ASN A 135 -8.61 9.54 1.40
C ASN A 135 -7.86 8.39 0.73
N CYS A 136 -8.46 7.20 0.64
CA CYS A 136 -7.85 6.05 -0.03
C CYS A 136 -7.54 6.34 -1.50
N VAL A 137 -8.40 7.07 -2.22
CA VAL A 137 -8.10 7.48 -3.61
C VAL A 137 -6.81 8.32 -3.67
N ILE A 138 -6.63 9.29 -2.78
CA ILE A 138 -5.42 10.11 -2.73
C ILE A 138 -4.19 9.25 -2.41
N ILE A 139 -4.31 8.35 -1.43
CA ILE A 139 -3.22 7.46 -1.04
C ILE A 139 -2.80 6.58 -2.23
N GLY A 140 -3.77 6.01 -2.94
CA GLY A 140 -3.54 5.21 -4.14
C GLY A 140 -2.86 5.99 -5.26
N LEU A 141 -3.33 7.23 -5.51
CA LEU A 141 -2.74 8.15 -6.50
C LEU A 141 -1.26 8.39 -6.22
N VAL A 142 -0.94 8.82 -5.00
CA VAL A 142 0.43 9.17 -4.60
C VAL A 142 1.33 7.95 -4.63
N SER A 143 0.86 6.82 -4.12
CA SER A 143 1.66 5.59 -4.00
C SER A 143 2.06 5.02 -5.35
N TYR A 144 1.13 4.93 -6.29
CA TYR A 144 1.43 4.42 -7.64
C TYR A 144 2.20 5.43 -8.48
N LEU A 145 2.00 6.73 -8.27
CA LEU A 145 2.83 7.75 -8.88
C LEU A 145 4.29 7.61 -8.41
N CYS A 146 4.51 7.47 -7.10
CA CYS A 146 5.84 7.23 -6.55
C CYS A 146 6.45 5.92 -7.06
N ALA A 147 5.66 4.86 -7.19
CA ALA A 147 6.13 3.59 -7.76
C ALA A 147 6.63 3.78 -9.21
N ALA A 148 5.89 4.49 -10.05
CA ALA A 148 6.29 4.80 -11.42
C ALA A 148 7.60 5.61 -11.49
N LEU A 149 7.76 6.61 -10.62
CA LEU A 149 8.91 7.52 -10.62
C LEU A 149 10.18 6.90 -10.03
N PHE A 150 10.05 6.13 -8.94
CA PHE A 150 11.20 5.67 -8.15
C PHE A 150 11.52 4.18 -8.33
N GLY A 151 10.67 3.41 -9.03
CA GLY A 151 10.86 1.97 -9.25
C GLY A 151 12.24 1.62 -9.78
N ARG A 152 12.68 2.26 -10.88
CA ARG A 152 14.01 2.01 -11.48
C ARG A 152 15.17 2.34 -10.53
N ARG A 153 15.05 3.40 -9.73
CA ARG A 153 16.08 3.78 -8.75
C ARG A 153 16.20 2.76 -7.61
N LEU A 154 15.07 2.23 -7.14
CA LEU A 154 15.08 1.21 -6.09
C LEU A 154 15.55 -0.15 -6.61
N ALA A 155 15.25 -0.49 -7.88
CA ALA A 155 15.74 -1.71 -8.53
C ALA A 155 17.27 -1.82 -8.54
N GLN A 156 17.97 -0.68 -8.61
CA GLN A 156 19.44 -0.60 -8.53
C GLN A 156 19.97 -0.67 -7.09
N ARG A 157 19.13 -0.44 -6.07
CA ARG A 157 19.51 -0.44 -4.64
C ARG A 157 18.95 -1.66 -3.92
N ARG A 158 19.45 -2.85 -4.27
CA ARG A 158 18.94 -4.14 -3.76
C ARG A 158 18.83 -4.21 -2.24
N ALA A 159 19.87 -3.75 -1.52
CA ALA A 159 19.85 -3.74 -0.06
C ALA A 159 18.66 -2.92 0.49
N ALA A 160 18.45 -1.70 -0.03
CA ALA A 160 17.34 -0.85 0.39
C ALA A 160 15.98 -1.48 0.08
N ALA A 161 15.82 -2.08 -1.09
CA ALA A 161 14.57 -2.76 -1.46
C ALA A 161 14.25 -3.94 -0.51
N ILE A 162 15.27 -4.74 -0.16
CA ILE A 162 15.11 -5.84 0.79
C ILE A 162 14.77 -5.31 2.18
N THR A 163 15.47 -4.28 2.68
CA THR A 163 15.18 -3.68 3.98
C THR A 163 13.74 -3.18 4.05
N ILE A 164 13.28 -2.43 3.03
CA ILE A 164 11.89 -1.95 2.99
C ILE A 164 10.92 -3.12 2.94
N GLY A 165 11.19 -4.14 2.12
CA GLY A 165 10.36 -5.34 2.06
C GLY A 165 10.24 -6.07 3.41
N VAL A 166 11.34 -6.22 4.14
CA VAL A 166 11.34 -6.81 5.49
C VAL A 166 10.55 -5.95 6.46
N VAL A 167 10.72 -4.62 6.44
CA VAL A 167 9.95 -3.70 7.29
C VAL A 167 8.46 -3.83 7.01
N LEU A 168 8.05 -3.90 5.74
CA LEU A 168 6.64 -4.09 5.36
C LEU A 168 6.08 -5.41 5.90
N LEU A 169 6.84 -6.50 5.80
CA LEU A 169 6.44 -7.79 6.37
C LEU A 169 6.27 -7.73 7.89
N VAL A 170 7.20 -7.08 8.60
CA VAL A 170 7.09 -6.89 10.05
C VAL A 170 5.86 -6.07 10.41
N VAL A 171 5.60 -4.97 9.69
CA VAL A 171 4.39 -4.14 9.88
C VAL A 171 3.11 -4.95 9.63
N THR A 172 3.08 -5.77 8.59
CA THR A 172 1.95 -6.68 8.32
C THR A 172 1.72 -7.66 9.47
N VAL A 173 2.77 -8.31 9.98
CA VAL A 173 2.67 -9.23 11.12
C VAL A 173 2.16 -8.51 12.37
N LEU A 174 2.65 -7.29 12.63
CA LEU A 174 2.17 -6.46 13.74
C LEU A 174 0.68 -6.12 13.58
N GLY A 175 0.23 -5.75 12.38
CA GLY A 175 -1.18 -5.48 12.12
C GLY A 175 -2.07 -6.70 12.34
N VAL A 176 -1.64 -7.90 11.91
CA VAL A 176 -2.35 -9.16 12.20
C VAL A 176 -2.45 -9.41 13.71
N PHE A 177 -1.36 -9.21 14.44
CA PHE A 177 -1.33 -9.36 15.89
C PHE A 177 -2.32 -8.42 16.59
N TYR A 178 -2.35 -7.14 16.22
CA TYR A 178 -3.29 -6.18 16.81
C TYR A 178 -4.74 -6.47 16.43
N LEU A 179 -5.00 -6.87 15.18
CA LEU A 179 -6.33 -7.28 14.74
C LEU A 179 -6.84 -8.46 15.58
N TRP A 180 -6.01 -9.47 15.79
CA TRP A 180 -6.35 -10.61 16.64
C TRP A 180 -6.65 -10.18 18.08
N ARG A 181 -5.86 -9.25 18.64
CA ARG A 181 -6.09 -8.71 19.99
C ARG A 181 -7.41 -7.92 20.10
N PHE A 182 -7.82 -7.19 19.06
CA PHE A 182 -9.14 -6.54 19.03
C PHE A 182 -10.26 -7.58 19.12
N TYR A 183 -10.23 -8.59 18.26
CA TYR A 183 -11.27 -9.62 18.24
C TYR A 183 -11.31 -10.44 19.54
N ALA A 184 -10.16 -10.77 20.13
CA ALA A 184 -10.07 -11.51 21.38
C ALA A 184 -10.58 -10.74 22.63
N MET A 185 -10.80 -9.43 22.51
CA MET A 185 -11.42 -8.62 23.59
C MET A 185 -12.92 -8.41 23.38
N LEU A 186 -13.40 -8.61 22.14
CA LEU A 186 -14.80 -8.38 21.74
C LEU A 186 -15.64 -9.68 21.80
N TYR A 187 -15.00 -10.84 21.64
CA TYR A 187 -15.59 -12.18 21.70
C TYR A 187 -14.85 -13.05 22.70
#